data_AF-A0A3M8GMM9-F1
#
_entry.id   AF-A0A3M8GMM9-F1
#
_cell.length_a   1.000
_cell.length_b   1.000
_cell.length_c   1.000
_cell.angle_alpha   90.00
_cell.angle_beta   90.00
_cell.angle_gamma   90.00
#
_symmetry.space_group_name_H-M   'P 1'
#
loop_
_entity.id
_entity.type
_entity.pdbx_description
1 polymer ?
#
loop_
_entity_poly.entity_id
_entity_poly.type
_entity_poly.pdbx_seq_one_letter_code
_entity_poly.pdbx_strand_id
1 'polypeptide(L)' 'MADEYKNPFRELDKKLLEAPPEMRKKVMSDIAIAKFIMDMAVLITSNYSSLLTGLFRTNKRN' A
#
# COMPACT_ATOMS: atom_id res chain seq x y z
N MET A 1 -18.80 35.42 18.93
CA MET A 1 -18.25 34.28 18.19
C MET A 1 -16.83 34.16 18.66
N ALA A 2 -16.52 33.14 19.46
CA ALA A 2 -15.18 32.99 20.04
C ALA A 2 -14.25 32.49 18.93
N ASP A 3 -13.23 33.28 18.59
CA ASP A 3 -12.21 32.90 17.63
C ASP A 3 -11.57 31.58 18.10
N GLU A 4 -11.65 30.54 17.25
CA GLU A 4 -11.01 29.26 17.53
C GLU A 4 -9.51 29.48 17.70
N TYR A 5 -9.03 29.41 18.94
CA TYR A 5 -7.62 29.50 19.28
C TYR A 5 -6.86 28.35 18.59
N LYS A 6 -6.23 28.66 17.46
CA LYS A 6 -5.37 27.71 16.75
C LYS A 6 -4.14 27.42 17.59
N ASN A 7 -4.13 26.25 18.21
CA ASN A 7 -3.01 25.77 19.02
C ASN A 7 -1.76 25.58 18.12
N PRO A 8 -0.66 26.33 18.35
CA PRO A 8 0.54 26.28 17.53
C PRO A 8 1.32 24.96 17.64
N PHE A 9 1.10 24.18 18.71
CA PHE A 9 1.73 22.87 18.88
C PHE A 9 1.13 21.80 17.95
N ARG A 10 -0.14 21.95 17.54
CA ARG A 10 -0.77 21.01 16.58
C ARG A 10 -0.17 21.10 15.18
N GLU A 11 0.49 22.20 14.84
CA GLU A 11 1.17 22.37 13.56
C GLU A 11 2.57 21.74 13.55
N LEU A 12 3.21 21.66 14.72
CA LEU A 12 4.51 21.01 14.89
C LEU A 12 4.40 19.49 14.77
N ASP A 13 3.33 18.89 15.32
CA ASP A 13 3.10 17.44 15.24
C ASP A 13 2.84 16.95 13.80
N LYS A 14 2.20 17.76 12.95
CA LYS A 14 1.87 17.38 11.57
C LYS A 14 3.10 17.14 10.70
N LYS A 15 4.17 17.92 10.90
CA LYS A 15 5.40 17.80 10.10
C LYS A 15 6.16 16.50 10.35
N LEU A 16 5.97 15.87 11.51
CA LEU A 16 6.70 14.64 11.87
C LEU A 16 6.14 13.39 11.16
N LEU A 17 4.88 13.41 10.74
CA LEU A 17 4.21 12.27 10.12
C LEU A 17 4.31 12.27 8.59
N GLU A 18 4.54 13.42 7.98
CA GLU A 18 4.59 13.54 6.53
C GLU A 18 6.02 13.27 6.03
N ALA A 19 6.14 12.32 5.10
CA ALA A 19 7.40 12.10 4.41
C ALA A 19 7.87 13.41 3.74
N PRO A 20 9.18 13.71 3.74
CA PRO A 20 9.72 14.87 3.06
C PRO A 20 9.17 14.97 1.62
N PRO A 21 8.78 16.17 1.16
CA PRO A 21 8.02 16.34 -0.09
C PRO A 21 8.76 15.77 -1.32
N GLU A 22 10.08 15.85 -1.32
CA GLU A 22 10.97 15.29 -2.33
C GLU A 22 10.97 13.74 -2.36
N MET A 23 10.77 13.08 -1.22
CA MET A 23 10.78 11.63 -1.09
C MET A 23 9.38 11.01 -1.09
N ARG A 24 8.32 11.82 -0.91
CA ARG A 24 6.94 11.34 -0.82
C ARG A 24 6.54 10.43 -1.97
N LYS A 25 6.91 10.78 -3.20
CA LYS A 25 6.60 9.98 -4.41
C LYS A 25 7.28 8.60 -4.35
N LYS A 26 8.53 8.55 -3.93
CA LYS A 26 9.29 7.30 -3.80
C LYS A 26 8.72 6.41 -2.69
N VAL A 27 8.51 6.99 -1.51
CA VAL A 27 7.96 6.26 -0.35
C VAL A 27 6.56 5.71 -0.65
N MET A 28 5.70 6.50 -1.30
CA MET A 28 4.36 6.02 -1.71
C MET A 28 4.43 4.88 -2.74
N SER A 29 5.39 4.90 -3.67
CA SER A 29 5.62 3.81 -4.61
C SER A 29 6.03 2.52 -3.89
N ASP A 30 6.98 2.61 -2.95
CA ASP A 30 7.47 1.46 -2.19
C ASP A 30 6.34 0.86 -1.31
N ILE A 31 5.50 1.72 -0.69
CA ILE A 31 4.31 1.29 0.05
C ILE A 31 3.29 0.59 -0.84
N ALA A 32 3.05 1.09 -2.06
CA ALA A 32 2.10 0.48 -2.98
C ALA A 32 2.53 -0.93 -3.40
N ILE A 33 3.83 -1.13 -3.66
CA ILE A 33 4.39 -2.44 -3.98
C ILE A 33 4.27 -3.39 -2.78
N ALA A 34 4.61 -2.94 -1.58
CA ALA A 34 4.50 -3.76 -0.37
C ALA A 34 3.04 -4.18 -0.09
N LYS A 35 2.08 -3.25 -0.24
CA LYS A 35 0.64 -3.55 -0.12
C LYS A 35 0.19 -4.53 -1.19
N PHE A 36 0.60 -4.33 -2.43
CA PHE A 36 0.27 -5.26 -3.52
C PHE A 36 0.80 -6.67 -3.22
N ILE A 37 2.05 -6.81 -2.76
CA ILE A 37 2.62 -8.11 -2.40
C ILE A 37 1.88 -8.73 -1.22
N MET A 38 1.50 -7.94 -0.21
CA MET A 38 0.73 -8.41 0.93
C MET A 38 -0.68 -8.87 0.51
N ASP A 39 -1.36 -8.10 -0.31
CA ASP A 39 -2.70 -8.42 -0.84
C ASP A 39 -2.64 -9.67 -1.71
N MET A 40 -1.61 -9.78 -2.56
CA MET A 40 -1.32 -11.01 -3.27
C MET A 40 -1.11 -12.13 -2.26
N ALA A 41 -0.16 -12.04 -1.33
CA ALA A 41 0.13 -13.11 -0.36
C ALA A 41 -1.14 -13.60 0.37
N VAL A 42 -2.04 -12.70 0.76
CA VAL A 42 -3.36 -13.05 1.33
C VAL A 42 -4.20 -13.84 0.32
N LEU A 43 -4.35 -13.36 -0.91
CA LEU A 43 -5.03 -14.06 -2.01
C LEU A 43 -4.35 -15.38 -2.42
N ILE A 44 -3.03 -15.49 -2.21
CA ILE A 44 -2.18 -16.63 -2.60
C ILE A 44 -2.28 -17.81 -1.63
N THR A 45 -2.61 -17.56 -0.37
CA THR A 45 -2.72 -18.63 0.64
C THR A 45 -3.86 -19.63 0.38
N SER A 46 -4.87 -19.27 -0.44
CA SER A 46 -5.85 -20.23 -0.93
C SER A 46 -5.32 -20.98 -2.17
N ASN A 47 -4.62 -22.08 -1.92
CA ASN A 47 -4.35 -23.18 -2.86
C ASN A 47 -3.76 -22.78 -4.23
N TYR A 48 -2.57 -22.16 -4.21
CA TYR A 48 -1.86 -21.73 -5.42
C TYR A 48 -1.39 -22.87 -6.34
N SER A 49 -1.07 -24.03 -5.77
CA SER A 49 -0.64 -25.18 -6.58
C SER A 49 -1.71 -25.61 -7.57
N SER A 50 -2.98 -25.61 -7.16
CA SER A 50 -4.09 -26.00 -8.05
C SER A 50 -4.43 -24.90 -9.07
N LEU A 51 -4.39 -23.63 -8.69
CA LEU A 51 -4.66 -22.50 -9.58
C LEU A 51 -3.58 -22.32 -10.65
N LEU A 52 -2.29 -22.34 -10.26
CA LEU A 52 -1.19 -22.25 -11.22
C LEU A 52 -1.19 -23.46 -12.16
N THR A 53 -1.38 -24.67 -11.63
CA THR A 53 -1.49 -25.88 -12.46
C THR A 53 -2.71 -25.81 -13.40
N GLY A 54 -3.83 -25.26 -12.95
CA GLY A 54 -5.01 -25.00 -13.78
C GLY A 54 -4.74 -23.98 -14.89
N LEU A 55 -4.02 -22.89 -14.58
CA LEU A 55 -3.64 -21.84 -15.54
C LEU A 55 -2.74 -22.39 -16.65
N PHE A 56 -1.69 -23.14 -16.28
CA PHE A 56 -0.77 -23.76 -17.24
C PHE A 56 -1.41 -24.91 -18.04
N ARG A 57 -2.40 -25.61 -17.48
CA ARG A 57 -3.18 -26.64 -18.21
C ARG A 57 -4.16 -26.02 -19.21
N THR A 58 -4.81 -24.91 -18.87
CA THR A 58 -5.73 -24.19 -19.78
C THR A 58 -5.01 -23.67 -21.02
N ASN A 59 -3.76 -23.26 -20.88
CA ASN A 59 -2.94 -22.76 -22.00
C ASN A 59 -2.40 -23.86 -22.93
N LYS A 60 -2.72 -25.13 -22.63
CA LYS A 60 -2.30 -26.32 -23.39
C LYS A 60 -3.47 -26.95 -24.15
N ARG A 61 -4.37 -26.12 -24.67
CA ARG A 61 -5.47 -26.53 -25.54
C ARG A 61 -5.15 -26.02 -26.95
N ASN A 62 -5.03 -26.97 -27.88
CA ASN A 62 -4.75 -26.77 -29.31
C ASN A 62 -5.59 -25.65 -29.92
#